data_AF-A0A352PND4-F1
#
_entry.id   AF-A0A352PND4-F1
#
_cell.length_a   1.000
_cell.length_b   1.000
_cell.length_c   1.000
_cell.angle_alpha   90.00
_cell.angle_beta   90.00
_cell.angle_gamma   90.00
#
_symmetry.space_group_name_H-M   'P 1'
#
loop_
_entity.id
_entity.type
_entity.pdbx_description
1 polymer ?
#
loop_
_entity_poly.entity_id
_entity_poly.type
_entity_poly.pdbx_seq_one_letter_code
_entity_poly.pdbx_strand_id
1 'polypeptide(L)'
;MLKINKEKFDELIHQKRYVDAAVLLVLEYFSKEVDIDKLNRVYVIGVCHNQLSFATENMNEEQIVNSCLNVESEFFKKQVIITTLMIQLNIINYELIDGGIAIYDTRSTLATSILEVYNSLNVINSKNDPNISLIEDLFSKMINQSLGIVKMLNLGLVSEAFGSWRILHESICITKILIDGKDEVKNSYIKHIVYSNAFRGAIQNDAERDRIFNEMKEEMKEHNLKSKDMKKFIEYGWIYSYNKFDQNDPTYKLNFRDGVQRCADLRDYSEWYEAASELSHSSAIFFYSQGEYFLNLTIHGFYDMLLLLDELFYSYYEDVINKMPQQFITNLSYLRNEVKEMAERQESVFNKKYFGIEDGD
;
A
#
# COMPACT_ATOMS: atom_id res chain seq x y z
N MET A 1 -7.73 -25.47 23.53
CA MET A 1 -6.30 -25.19 23.85
C MET A 1 -5.39 -26.06 23.00
N LEU A 2 -4.69 -25.45 22.03
CA LEU A 2 -3.55 -26.07 21.34
C LEU A 2 -2.37 -26.18 22.33
N LYS A 3 -2.39 -27.16 23.23
CA LYS A 3 -1.17 -27.50 23.98
C LYS A 3 -0.17 -28.11 22.99
N ILE A 4 1.09 -27.69 23.05
CA ILE A 4 2.16 -28.32 22.28
C ILE A 4 2.10 -29.82 22.52
N ASN A 5 1.87 -30.57 21.44
CA ASN A 5 2.12 -32.00 21.46
C ASN A 5 3.64 -32.15 21.47
N LYS A 6 4.21 -32.37 22.66
CA LYS A 6 5.66 -32.47 22.86
C LYS A 6 6.27 -33.58 21.98
N GLU A 7 5.57 -34.69 21.80
CA GLU A 7 6.01 -35.76 20.90
C GLU A 7 6.10 -35.29 19.46
N LYS A 8 5.12 -34.51 18.98
CA LYS A 8 5.13 -33.91 17.64
C LYS A 8 6.24 -32.85 17.49
N PHE A 9 6.48 -32.04 18.52
CA PHE A 9 7.58 -31.08 18.51
C PHE A 9 8.92 -31.79 18.40
N ASP A 10 9.17 -32.79 19.26
CA ASP A 10 10.40 -33.58 19.27
C ASP A 10 10.59 -34.34 17.93
N GLU A 11 9.51 -34.85 17.34
CA GLU A 11 9.51 -35.47 16.01
C GLU A 11 9.96 -34.50 14.92
N LEU A 12 9.40 -33.27 14.89
CA LEU A 12 9.77 -32.24 13.90
C LEU A 12 11.23 -31.83 14.03
N ILE A 13 11.75 -31.69 15.25
CA ILE A 13 13.17 -31.42 15.49
C ILE A 13 14.03 -32.56 14.95
N HIS A 14 13.64 -33.82 15.18
CA HIS A 14 14.36 -34.98 14.66
C HIS A 14 14.37 -35.05 13.12
N GLN A 15 13.26 -34.63 12.50
CA GLN A 15 13.12 -34.53 11.04
C GLN A 15 13.78 -33.26 10.46
N LYS A 16 14.46 -32.45 11.27
CA LYS A 16 15.02 -31.14 10.89
C LYS A 16 14.00 -30.15 10.32
N ARG A 17 12.73 -30.31 10.68
CA ARG A 17 11.63 -29.42 10.30
C ARG A 17 11.51 -28.27 11.29
N TYR A 18 12.56 -27.46 11.38
CA TYR A 18 12.70 -26.44 12.43
C TYR A 18 11.67 -25.33 12.34
N VAL A 19 11.28 -24.90 11.14
CA VAL A 19 10.22 -23.90 10.93
C VAL A 19 8.87 -24.43 11.43
N ASP A 20 8.53 -25.67 11.09
CA ASP A 20 7.29 -26.31 11.58
C ASP A 20 7.28 -26.44 13.11
N ALA A 21 8.43 -26.75 13.72
CA ALA A 21 8.56 -26.80 15.17
C ALA A 21 8.38 -25.41 15.81
N ALA A 22 8.96 -24.36 15.21
CA ALA A 22 8.78 -22.97 15.65
C ALA A 22 7.32 -22.51 15.52
N VAL A 23 6.59 -22.94 14.48
CA VAL A 23 5.15 -22.68 14.34
C VAL A 23 4.38 -23.20 15.55
N LEU A 24 4.69 -24.41 16.07
CA LEU A 24 4.03 -24.93 17.27
C LEU A 24 4.28 -24.05 18.50
N LEU A 25 5.48 -23.49 18.64
CA LEU A 25 5.80 -22.55 19.72
C LEU A 25 5.01 -21.25 19.59
N VAL A 26 4.97 -20.64 18.40
CA VAL A 26 4.18 -19.42 18.14
C VAL A 26 2.70 -19.65 18.44
N LEU A 27 2.14 -20.78 18.01
CA LEU A 27 0.74 -21.12 18.29
C LEU A 27 0.45 -21.28 19.78
N GLU A 28 1.39 -21.81 20.57
CA GLU A 28 1.24 -21.90 22.03
C GLU A 28 1.15 -20.49 22.63
N TYR A 29 2.04 -19.57 22.24
CA TYR A 29 2.03 -18.19 22.72
C TYR A 29 0.77 -17.45 22.30
N PHE A 30 0.38 -17.55 21.02
CA PHE A 30 -0.84 -16.95 20.50
C PHE A 30 -2.09 -17.45 21.26
N SER A 31 -2.13 -18.73 21.64
CA SER A 31 -3.25 -19.31 22.39
C SER A 31 -3.41 -18.79 23.82
N LYS A 32 -2.38 -18.12 24.37
CA LYS A 32 -2.45 -17.45 25.68
C LYS A 32 -3.10 -16.08 25.58
N GLU A 33 -3.03 -15.44 24.42
CA GLU A 33 -3.50 -14.08 24.18
C GLU A 33 -4.84 -14.01 23.47
N VAL A 34 -5.15 -15.00 22.62
CA VAL A 34 -6.35 -15.01 21.77
C VAL A 34 -7.10 -16.33 21.89
N ASP A 35 -8.43 -16.23 21.90
CA ASP A 35 -9.34 -17.38 21.84
C ASP A 35 -9.36 -17.99 20.44
N ILE A 36 -8.38 -18.86 20.16
CA ILE A 36 -8.18 -19.53 18.85
C ILE A 36 -9.42 -20.33 18.43
N ASP A 37 -10.24 -20.82 19.36
CA ASP A 37 -11.39 -21.67 19.03
C ASP A 37 -12.50 -20.89 18.29
N LYS A 38 -12.40 -19.56 18.21
CA LYS A 38 -13.24 -18.69 17.36
C LYS A 38 -12.66 -18.40 15.98
N LEU A 39 -11.42 -18.82 15.71
CA LEU A 39 -10.70 -18.55 14.47
C LEU A 39 -10.58 -19.79 13.60
N ASN A 40 -10.49 -19.59 12.28
CA ASN A 40 -10.23 -20.70 11.36
C ASN A 40 -8.80 -21.23 11.58
N ARG A 41 -8.68 -22.49 12.02
CA ARG A 41 -7.37 -23.10 12.34
C ARG A 41 -6.43 -23.22 11.15
N VAL A 42 -6.96 -23.48 9.95
CA VAL A 42 -6.15 -23.56 8.72
C VAL A 42 -5.54 -22.20 8.42
N TYR A 43 -6.33 -21.14 8.54
CA TYR A 43 -5.85 -19.77 8.38
C TYR A 43 -4.73 -19.45 9.39
N VAL A 44 -4.98 -19.64 10.68
CA VAL A 44 -4.02 -19.33 11.75
C VAL A 44 -2.69 -20.07 11.54
N ILE A 45 -2.74 -21.38 11.28
CA ILE A 45 -1.52 -22.18 11.02
C ILE A 45 -0.82 -21.70 9.74
N GLY A 46 -1.59 -21.39 8.70
CA GLY A 46 -1.08 -20.86 7.43
C GLY A 46 -0.31 -19.56 7.63
N VAL A 47 -0.86 -18.60 8.36
CA VAL A 47 -0.19 -17.32 8.65
C VAL A 47 1.10 -17.54 9.44
N CYS A 48 1.06 -18.34 10.52
CA CYS A 48 2.27 -18.64 11.31
C CYS A 48 3.37 -19.26 10.44
N HIS A 49 3.01 -20.24 9.61
CA HIS A 49 3.98 -20.94 8.78
C HIS A 49 4.57 -20.03 7.70
N ASN A 50 3.73 -19.25 6.99
CA ASN A 50 4.19 -18.36 5.94
C ASN A 50 5.05 -17.22 6.50
N GLN A 51 4.67 -16.63 7.63
CA GLN A 51 5.47 -15.58 8.27
C GLN A 51 6.84 -16.08 8.73
N LEU A 52 6.89 -17.23 9.40
CA LEU A 52 8.17 -17.81 9.83
C LEU A 52 9.02 -18.25 8.63
N SER A 53 8.42 -18.82 7.59
CA SER A 53 9.14 -19.16 6.35
C SER A 53 9.71 -17.92 5.67
N PHE A 54 8.94 -16.83 5.64
CA PHE A 54 9.40 -15.54 5.14
C PHE A 54 10.61 -15.04 5.93
N ALA A 55 10.48 -14.97 7.27
CA ALA A 55 11.48 -14.40 8.16
C ALA A 55 12.77 -15.25 8.28
N THR A 56 12.74 -16.52 7.84
CA THR A 56 13.86 -17.46 7.96
C THR A 56 14.46 -17.91 6.63
N GLU A 57 13.98 -17.41 5.48
CA GLU A 57 14.41 -17.89 4.15
C GLU A 57 15.94 -17.86 3.98
N ASN A 58 16.59 -16.81 4.48
CA ASN A 58 18.04 -16.61 4.36
C ASN A 58 18.83 -17.13 5.57
N MET A 59 18.19 -17.87 6.48
CA MET A 59 18.83 -18.43 7.67
C MET A 59 19.27 -19.87 7.43
N ASN A 60 20.46 -20.22 7.94
CA ASN A 60 20.90 -21.60 8.03
C ASN A 60 20.27 -22.33 9.23
N GLU A 61 20.46 -23.66 9.30
CA GLU A 61 19.88 -24.50 10.36
C GLU A 61 20.21 -23.99 11.78
N GLU A 62 21.47 -23.61 12.04
CA GLU A 62 21.93 -23.13 13.35
C GLU A 62 21.27 -21.80 13.73
N GLN A 63 21.15 -20.87 12.77
CA GLN A 63 20.46 -19.60 12.96
C GLN A 63 18.99 -19.79 13.28
N ILE A 64 18.30 -20.72 12.59
CA ILE A 64 16.90 -21.04 12.86
C ILE A 64 16.75 -21.63 14.26
N VAL A 65 17.62 -22.56 14.67
CA VAL A 65 17.57 -23.15 16.02
C VAL A 65 17.78 -22.08 17.09
N ASN A 66 18.83 -21.25 16.96
CA ASN A 66 19.19 -20.25 17.96
C ASN A 66 18.20 -19.09 18.05
N SER A 67 17.47 -18.80 16.97
CA SER A 67 16.54 -17.67 16.90
C SER A 67 15.09 -18.12 17.05
N CYS A 68 14.63 -19.12 16.32
CA CYS A 68 13.22 -19.50 16.25
C CYS A 68 12.79 -20.53 17.30
N LEU A 69 13.70 -21.37 17.78
CA LEU A 69 13.39 -22.37 18.82
C LEU A 69 13.76 -21.89 20.22
N ASN A 70 14.52 -20.81 20.33
CA ASN A 70 14.78 -20.12 21.58
C ASN A 70 13.69 -19.07 21.85
N VAL A 71 12.73 -19.41 22.71
CA VAL A 71 11.59 -18.54 23.05
C VAL A 71 11.99 -17.23 23.74
N GLU A 72 13.21 -17.15 24.28
CA GLU A 72 13.74 -15.94 24.90
C GLU A 72 14.44 -15.01 23.89
N SER A 73 14.67 -15.46 22.66
CA SER A 73 15.32 -14.63 21.65
C SER A 73 14.44 -13.45 21.25
N GLU A 74 15.07 -12.31 20.97
CA GLU A 74 14.37 -11.12 20.46
C GLU A 74 13.71 -11.39 19.10
N PHE A 75 14.35 -12.23 18.27
CA PHE A 75 13.77 -12.64 17.00
C PHE A 75 12.45 -13.39 17.19
N PHE A 76 12.40 -14.39 18.07
CA PHE A 76 11.18 -15.15 18.33
C PHE A 76 10.08 -14.24 18.88
N LYS A 77 10.41 -13.39 19.85
CA LYS A 77 9.47 -12.42 20.43
C LYS A 77 8.91 -11.47 19.37
N LYS A 78 9.76 -10.93 18.48
CA LYS A 78 9.34 -10.10 17.33
C LYS A 78 8.35 -10.87 16.44
N GLN A 79 8.69 -12.10 16.05
CA GLN A 79 7.86 -12.90 15.15
C GLN A 79 6.52 -13.32 15.78
N VAL A 80 6.48 -13.61 17.08
CA VAL A 80 5.21 -13.83 17.80
C VAL A 80 4.32 -12.59 17.71
N ILE A 81 4.87 -11.40 18.01
CA ILE A 81 4.11 -10.14 17.97
C ILE A 81 3.56 -9.88 16.56
N ILE A 82 4.41 -9.94 15.52
CA ILE A 82 4.00 -9.71 14.13
C ILE A 82 2.91 -10.69 13.73
N THR A 83 3.10 -11.98 14.00
CA THR A 83 2.14 -13.03 13.62
C THR A 83 0.81 -12.84 14.34
N THR A 84 0.84 -12.49 15.63
CA THR A 84 -0.37 -12.17 16.42
C THR A 84 -1.12 -11.00 15.81
N LEU A 85 -0.42 -9.92 15.45
CA LEU A 85 -1.02 -8.75 14.79
C LEU A 85 -1.62 -9.13 13.44
N MET A 86 -0.90 -9.93 12.64
CA MET A 86 -1.39 -10.43 11.36
C MET A 86 -2.70 -11.17 11.52
N ILE A 87 -2.81 -12.07 12.48
CA ILE A 87 -4.04 -12.84 12.70
C ILE A 87 -5.17 -11.95 13.24
N GLN A 88 -4.87 -11.04 14.18
CA GLN A 88 -5.89 -10.21 14.83
C GLN A 88 -6.48 -9.14 13.89
N LEU A 89 -5.65 -8.55 13.03
CA LEU A 89 -6.07 -7.47 12.13
C LEU A 89 -6.72 -8.00 10.84
N ASN A 90 -6.47 -9.26 10.49
CA ASN A 90 -7.05 -9.91 9.32
C ASN A 90 -8.23 -10.82 9.71
N ILE A 91 -9.37 -10.25 10.07
CA ILE A 91 -10.59 -11.04 10.30
C ILE A 91 -11.24 -11.35 8.94
N ILE A 92 -10.89 -12.50 8.35
CA ILE A 92 -11.37 -12.90 7.02
C ILE A 92 -12.41 -14.03 7.13
N ASN A 93 -13.53 -13.89 6.41
CA ASN A 93 -14.36 -15.05 6.05
C ASN A 93 -13.53 -15.92 5.10
N TYR A 94 -12.93 -16.97 5.65
CA TYR A 94 -12.04 -17.87 4.92
C TYR A 94 -12.82 -18.61 3.82
N GLU A 95 -12.58 -18.22 2.57
CA GLU A 95 -12.93 -19.01 1.39
C GLU A 95 -11.62 -19.34 0.67
N LEU A 96 -11.40 -20.64 0.40
CA LEU A 96 -10.30 -21.09 -0.46
C LEU A 96 -10.65 -20.67 -1.87
N ILE A 97 -9.91 -19.71 -2.40
CA ILE A 97 -10.06 -19.25 -3.78
C ILE A 97 -8.78 -19.66 -4.51
N ASP A 98 -8.98 -20.44 -5.58
CA ASP A 98 -7.91 -20.92 -6.43
C ASP A 98 -7.57 -19.85 -7.49
N GLY A 99 -6.28 -19.63 -7.76
CA GLY A 99 -5.80 -18.73 -8.82
C GLY A 99 -5.08 -17.44 -8.40
N GLY A 100 -5.05 -17.09 -7.10
CA GLY A 100 -4.36 -15.92 -6.56
C GLY A 100 -3.27 -16.23 -5.53
N ILE A 101 -2.73 -15.20 -4.87
CA ILE A 101 -1.92 -15.43 -3.66
C ILE A 101 -2.84 -15.91 -2.53
N ALA A 102 -2.36 -16.86 -1.71
CA ALA A 102 -3.19 -17.37 -0.63
C ALA A 102 -3.50 -16.24 0.37
N ILE A 103 -4.71 -16.25 0.96
CA ILE A 103 -5.12 -15.24 1.95
C ILE A 103 -4.29 -15.26 3.25
N TYR A 104 -3.53 -16.35 3.46
CA TYR A 104 -2.59 -16.52 4.58
C TYR A 104 -1.13 -16.34 4.14
N ASP A 105 -0.88 -16.00 2.88
CA ASP A 105 0.45 -15.64 2.37
C ASP A 105 0.91 -14.36 3.07
N THR A 106 2.17 -14.33 3.48
CA THR A 106 2.77 -13.19 4.18
C THR A 106 2.60 -11.89 3.41
N ARG A 107 2.69 -11.92 2.07
CA ARG A 107 2.49 -10.75 1.22
C ARG A 107 1.08 -10.16 1.35
N SER A 108 0.08 -11.01 1.51
CA SER A 108 -1.29 -10.54 1.76
C SER A 108 -1.46 -10.07 3.19
N THR A 109 -1.10 -10.89 4.18
CA THR A 109 -1.45 -10.63 5.58
C THR A 109 -0.71 -9.44 6.17
N LEU A 110 0.56 -9.26 5.77
CA LEU A 110 1.38 -8.12 6.18
C LEU A 110 0.83 -6.81 5.64
N ALA A 111 0.56 -6.76 4.33
CA ALA A 111 0.00 -5.57 3.69
C ALA A 111 -1.34 -5.19 4.32
N THR A 112 -2.26 -6.15 4.51
CA THR A 112 -3.53 -5.87 5.17
C THR A 112 -3.33 -5.40 6.62
N SER A 113 -2.40 -5.98 7.37
CA SER A 113 -2.18 -5.57 8.77
C SER A 113 -1.72 -4.13 8.91
N ILE A 114 -0.72 -3.70 8.14
CA ILE A 114 -0.26 -2.31 8.21
C ILE A 114 -1.36 -1.33 7.76
N LEU A 115 -2.12 -1.71 6.73
CA LEU A 115 -3.24 -0.91 6.23
C LEU A 115 -4.39 -0.79 7.23
N GLU A 116 -4.71 -1.85 7.98
CA GLU A 116 -5.73 -1.79 9.03
C GLU A 116 -5.28 -0.95 10.23
N VAL A 117 -3.98 -0.97 10.58
CA VAL A 117 -3.44 -0.03 11.58
C VAL A 117 -3.62 1.40 11.10
N TYR A 118 -3.26 1.72 9.85
CA TYR A 118 -3.46 3.06 9.28
C TYR A 118 -4.92 3.46 9.19
N ASN A 119 -5.79 2.54 8.81
CA ASN A 119 -7.23 2.76 8.81
C ASN A 119 -7.74 3.14 10.21
N SER A 120 -7.32 2.41 11.24
CA SER A 120 -7.73 2.67 12.64
C SER A 120 -7.30 4.04 13.15
N LEU A 121 -6.13 4.53 12.73
CA LEU A 121 -5.62 5.85 13.07
C LEU A 121 -6.30 6.97 12.26
N ASN A 122 -6.60 6.71 11.00
CA ASN A 122 -7.09 7.72 10.06
C ASN A 122 -8.61 7.95 10.14
N VAL A 123 -9.38 6.89 10.40
CA VAL A 123 -10.86 6.92 10.35
C VAL A 123 -11.47 7.95 11.31
N ILE A 124 -10.81 8.22 12.43
CA ILE A 124 -11.28 9.21 13.41
C ILE A 124 -11.14 10.65 12.91
N ASN A 125 -10.25 10.89 11.94
CA ASN A 125 -9.91 12.21 11.43
C ASN A 125 -10.57 12.51 10.07
N SER A 126 -10.78 11.49 9.23
CA SER A 126 -11.49 11.62 7.95
C SER A 126 -12.96 12.04 8.15
N LYS A 127 -13.39 13.11 7.49
CA LYS A 127 -14.76 13.67 7.57
C LYS A 127 -15.50 13.66 6.23
N ASN A 128 -14.82 13.29 5.14
CA ASN A 128 -15.35 13.38 3.76
C ASN A 128 -15.79 14.82 3.41
N ASP A 129 -15.09 15.81 3.94
CA ASP A 129 -15.21 17.22 3.54
C ASP A 129 -13.81 17.75 3.24
N PRO A 130 -13.49 18.06 1.97
CA PRO A 130 -12.16 18.51 1.59
C PRO A 130 -11.76 19.84 2.24
N ASN A 131 -12.70 20.63 2.76
CA ASN A 131 -12.36 21.85 3.51
C ASN A 131 -11.90 21.56 4.94
N ILE A 132 -12.16 20.35 5.45
CA ILE A 132 -11.91 19.96 6.85
C ILE A 132 -10.80 18.91 6.93
N SER A 133 -10.83 17.90 6.04
CA SER A 133 -10.06 16.67 6.17
C SER A 133 -9.49 16.17 4.85
N LEU A 134 -9.11 17.07 3.93
CA LEU A 134 -8.65 16.69 2.59
C LEU A 134 -7.59 15.59 2.59
N ILE A 135 -6.55 15.72 3.40
CA ILE A 135 -5.42 14.79 3.40
C ILE A 135 -5.84 13.45 4.03
N GLU A 136 -6.60 13.49 5.12
CA GLU A 136 -7.12 12.29 5.78
C GLU A 136 -8.13 11.55 4.90
N ASP A 137 -8.94 12.25 4.12
CA ASP A 137 -9.86 11.65 3.16
C ASP A 137 -9.10 10.98 1.99
N LEU A 138 -7.98 11.58 1.55
CA LEU A 138 -7.07 10.97 0.58
C LEU A 138 -6.37 9.73 1.15
N PHE A 139 -5.92 9.75 2.40
CA PHE A 139 -5.39 8.55 3.07
C PHE A 139 -6.44 7.45 3.16
N SER A 140 -7.68 7.77 3.56
CA SER A 140 -8.80 6.82 3.56
C SER A 140 -8.98 6.19 2.18
N LYS A 141 -8.89 6.98 1.11
CA LYS A 141 -9.00 6.47 -0.26
C LYS A 141 -7.84 5.54 -0.62
N MET A 142 -6.59 5.93 -0.35
CA MET A 142 -5.40 5.14 -0.66
C MET A 142 -5.34 3.83 0.14
N ILE A 143 -5.71 3.85 1.42
CA ILE A 143 -5.79 2.65 2.26
C ILE A 143 -6.82 1.67 1.68
N ASN A 144 -8.01 2.15 1.36
CA ASN A 144 -9.05 1.31 0.76
C ASN A 144 -8.68 0.79 -0.64
N GLN A 145 -7.98 1.60 -1.45
CA GLN A 145 -7.43 1.15 -2.74
C GLN A 145 -6.41 0.04 -2.56
N SER A 146 -5.50 0.20 -1.59
CA SER A 146 -4.47 -0.79 -1.27
C SER A 146 -5.08 -2.10 -0.76
N LEU A 147 -6.06 -2.04 0.14
CA LEU A 147 -6.83 -3.21 0.58
C LEU A 147 -7.57 -3.87 -0.60
N GLY A 148 -8.07 -3.07 -1.54
CA GLY A 148 -8.65 -3.55 -2.79
C GLY A 148 -7.64 -4.34 -3.63
N ILE A 149 -6.43 -3.81 -3.83
CA ILE A 149 -5.34 -4.47 -4.56
C ILE A 149 -5.01 -5.82 -3.93
N VAL A 150 -4.85 -5.88 -2.61
CA VAL A 150 -4.61 -7.15 -1.89
C VAL A 150 -5.75 -8.14 -2.16
N LYS A 151 -7.01 -7.72 -2.07
CA LYS A 151 -8.16 -8.60 -2.37
C LYS A 151 -8.14 -9.10 -3.81
N MET A 152 -7.82 -8.24 -4.78
CA MET A 152 -7.73 -8.64 -6.19
C MET A 152 -6.61 -9.64 -6.43
N LEU A 153 -5.43 -9.45 -5.81
CA LEU A 153 -4.33 -10.41 -5.87
C LEU A 153 -4.71 -11.76 -5.26
N ASN A 154 -5.44 -11.75 -4.14
CA ASN A 154 -5.92 -12.97 -3.49
C ASN A 154 -6.94 -13.72 -4.36
N LEU A 155 -7.71 -13.00 -5.18
CA LEU A 155 -8.68 -13.56 -6.12
C LEU A 155 -8.06 -13.97 -7.48
N GLY A 156 -6.77 -13.74 -7.71
CA GLY A 156 -6.14 -13.98 -9.00
C GLY A 156 -6.46 -12.94 -10.08
N LEU A 157 -7.08 -11.81 -9.70
CA LEU A 157 -7.46 -10.70 -10.59
C LEU A 157 -6.28 -9.75 -10.82
N VAL A 158 -5.21 -10.28 -11.41
CA VAL A 158 -3.92 -9.57 -11.54
C VAL A 158 -4.02 -8.33 -12.43
N SER A 159 -4.78 -8.38 -13.53
CA SER A 159 -4.97 -7.23 -14.42
C SER A 159 -5.64 -6.06 -13.71
N GLU A 160 -6.70 -6.37 -12.95
CA GLU A 160 -7.47 -5.40 -12.18
C GLU A 160 -6.64 -4.85 -11.02
N ALA A 161 -5.82 -5.68 -10.39
CA ALA A 161 -4.85 -5.27 -9.39
C ALA A 161 -3.83 -4.28 -9.97
N PHE A 162 -3.24 -4.57 -11.14
CA PHE A 162 -2.29 -3.67 -11.80
C PHE A 162 -2.94 -2.36 -12.30
N GLY A 163 -4.17 -2.45 -12.83
CA GLY A 163 -4.95 -1.25 -13.16
C GLY A 163 -5.24 -0.39 -11.92
N SER A 164 -5.48 -1.01 -10.77
CA SER A 164 -5.72 -0.30 -9.51
C SER A 164 -4.45 0.27 -8.89
N TRP A 165 -3.30 -0.40 -9.08
CA TRP A 165 -1.98 0.12 -8.72
C TRP A 165 -1.74 1.50 -9.35
N ARG A 166 -2.09 1.69 -10.63
CA ARG A 166 -2.00 3.00 -11.29
C ARG A 166 -2.74 4.09 -10.52
N ILE A 167 -3.98 3.80 -10.12
CA ILE A 167 -4.82 4.78 -9.42
C ILE A 167 -4.24 5.07 -8.02
N LEU A 168 -3.70 4.05 -7.34
CA LEU A 168 -2.98 4.24 -6.07
C LEU A 168 -1.76 5.15 -6.25
N HIS A 169 -0.94 4.91 -7.28
CA HIS A 169 0.21 5.75 -7.63
C HIS A 169 -0.20 7.20 -7.93
N GLU A 170 -1.29 7.42 -8.66
CA GLU A 170 -1.84 8.76 -8.89
C GLU A 170 -2.22 9.46 -7.58
N SER A 171 -2.92 8.76 -6.68
CA SER A 171 -3.31 9.28 -5.36
C SER A 171 -2.09 9.63 -4.50
N ILE A 172 -1.04 8.79 -4.51
CA ILE A 172 0.20 9.02 -3.77
C ILE A 172 0.90 10.29 -4.28
N CYS A 173 1.04 10.45 -5.61
CA CYS A 173 1.66 11.63 -6.20
C CYS A 173 0.92 12.92 -5.80
N ILE A 174 -0.41 12.93 -5.89
CA ILE A 174 -1.24 14.08 -5.52
C ILE A 174 -1.06 14.38 -4.03
N THR A 175 -1.22 13.39 -3.16
CA THR A 175 -1.12 13.55 -1.71
C THR A 175 0.25 14.08 -1.29
N LYS A 176 1.33 13.57 -1.88
CA LYS A 176 2.70 14.03 -1.64
C LYS A 176 2.86 15.52 -1.95
N ILE A 177 2.35 15.99 -3.09
CA ILE A 177 2.40 17.41 -3.46
C ILE A 177 1.56 18.27 -2.51
N LEU A 178 0.37 17.80 -2.11
CA LEU A 178 -0.50 18.56 -1.20
C LEU A 178 0.09 18.69 0.21
N ILE A 179 0.78 17.66 0.69
CA ILE A 179 1.48 17.71 1.98
C ILE A 179 2.67 18.67 1.89
N ASP A 180 3.52 18.53 0.86
CA ASP A 180 4.72 19.37 0.69
C ASP A 180 4.37 20.84 0.40
N GLY A 181 3.37 21.08 -0.44
CA GLY A 181 2.88 22.40 -0.83
C GLY A 181 2.02 23.11 0.22
N LYS A 182 1.67 22.44 1.32
CA LYS A 182 0.92 23.00 2.46
C LYS A 182 -0.38 23.69 2.02
N ASP A 183 -0.82 24.70 2.77
CA ASP A 183 -2.13 25.34 2.63
C ASP A 183 -2.33 26.00 1.27
N GLU A 184 -1.28 26.57 0.66
CA GLU A 184 -1.37 27.23 -0.64
C GLU A 184 -1.84 26.24 -1.72
N VAL A 185 -1.17 25.09 -1.83
CA VAL A 185 -1.53 24.08 -2.83
C VAL A 185 -2.82 23.37 -2.45
N LYS A 186 -3.06 23.10 -1.16
CA LYS A 186 -4.33 22.52 -0.69
C LYS A 186 -5.53 23.38 -1.06
N ASN A 187 -5.47 24.69 -0.79
CA ASN A 187 -6.56 25.62 -1.12
C ASN A 187 -6.79 25.70 -2.63
N SER A 188 -5.70 25.70 -3.42
CA SER A 188 -5.79 25.63 -4.88
C SER A 188 -6.45 24.33 -5.34
N TYR A 189 -6.06 23.19 -4.78
CA TYR A 189 -6.67 21.90 -5.09
C TYR A 189 -8.16 21.85 -4.77
N ILE A 190 -8.58 22.35 -3.59
CA ILE A 190 -10.00 22.45 -3.20
C ILE A 190 -10.79 23.30 -4.19
N LYS A 191 -10.23 24.44 -4.62
CA LYS A 191 -10.84 25.28 -5.66
C LYS A 191 -11.00 24.51 -6.98
N HIS A 192 -10.02 23.71 -7.38
CA HIS A 192 -10.12 22.87 -8.57
C HIS A 192 -11.14 21.71 -8.44
N ILE A 193 -11.40 21.21 -7.23
CA ILE A 193 -12.54 20.30 -6.97
C ILE A 193 -13.86 21.03 -7.29
N VAL A 194 -14.02 22.29 -6.87
CA VAL A 194 -15.19 23.12 -7.19
C VAL A 194 -15.33 23.32 -8.70
N TYR A 195 -14.23 23.61 -9.40
CA TYR A 195 -14.22 23.73 -10.86
C TYR A 195 -14.67 22.44 -11.55
N SER A 196 -14.18 21.28 -11.08
CA SER A 196 -14.58 19.96 -11.60
C SER A 196 -16.07 19.68 -11.37
N ASN A 197 -16.59 20.01 -10.19
CA ASN A 197 -18.00 19.85 -9.85
C ASN A 197 -18.91 20.76 -10.69
N ALA A 198 -18.50 22.01 -10.92
CA ALA A 198 -19.19 22.93 -11.82
C ALA A 198 -19.22 22.40 -13.27
N PHE A 199 -18.08 21.92 -13.76
CA PHE A 199 -17.93 21.37 -15.11
C PHE A 199 -18.75 20.09 -15.35
N ARG A 200 -18.86 19.23 -14.34
CA ARG A 200 -19.66 17.99 -14.39
C ARG A 200 -21.15 18.19 -14.12
N GLY A 201 -21.59 19.42 -13.83
CA GLY A 201 -23.01 19.73 -13.58
C GLY A 201 -23.50 19.33 -12.19
N ALA A 202 -22.61 19.11 -11.22
CA ALA A 202 -23.00 18.82 -9.83
C ALA A 202 -23.55 20.07 -9.11
N ILE A 203 -23.22 21.27 -9.61
CA ILE A 203 -23.75 22.55 -9.12
C ILE A 203 -25.03 22.89 -9.90
N GLN A 204 -26.17 22.81 -9.23
CA GLN A 204 -27.51 22.99 -9.82
C GLN A 204 -27.88 24.46 -10.07
N ASN A 205 -27.28 25.40 -9.33
CA ASN A 205 -27.56 26.83 -9.50
C ASN A 205 -26.77 27.38 -10.69
N ASP A 206 -27.47 27.75 -11.76
CA ASP A 206 -26.86 28.25 -13.00
C ASP A 206 -26.06 29.55 -12.80
N ALA A 207 -26.56 30.50 -11.99
CA ALA A 207 -25.87 31.76 -11.74
C ALA A 207 -24.54 31.54 -10.99
N GLU A 208 -24.54 30.61 -10.03
CA GLU A 208 -23.33 30.22 -9.30
C GLU A 208 -22.34 29.47 -10.22
N ARG A 209 -22.85 28.56 -11.05
CA ARG A 209 -22.02 27.84 -12.02
C ARG A 209 -21.37 28.82 -13.01
N ASP A 210 -22.10 29.80 -13.52
CA ASP A 210 -21.57 30.83 -14.43
C ASP A 210 -20.52 31.72 -13.75
N ARG A 211 -20.73 32.06 -12.47
CA ARG A 211 -19.73 32.77 -11.66
C ARG A 211 -18.42 31.99 -11.59
N ILE A 212 -18.49 30.70 -11.25
CA ILE A 212 -17.32 29.80 -11.17
C ILE A 212 -16.61 29.69 -12.53
N PHE A 213 -17.37 29.55 -13.63
CA PHE A 213 -16.79 29.48 -14.97
C PHE A 213 -16.08 30.76 -15.38
N ASN A 214 -16.59 31.93 -14.98
CA ASN A 214 -15.95 33.20 -15.27
C ASN A 214 -14.65 33.37 -14.47
N GLU A 215 -14.66 33.02 -13.18
CA GLU A 215 -13.45 32.99 -12.35
C GLU A 215 -12.37 32.09 -12.95
N MET A 216 -12.72 30.82 -13.24
CA MET A 216 -11.80 29.86 -13.86
C MET A 216 -11.22 30.36 -15.19
N LYS A 217 -12.03 31.05 -16.02
CA LYS A 217 -11.55 31.62 -17.30
C LYS A 217 -10.57 32.76 -17.10
N GLU A 218 -10.71 33.58 -16.06
CA GLU A 218 -9.74 34.62 -15.78
C GLU A 218 -8.41 34.01 -15.31
N GLU A 219 -8.43 33.04 -14.40
CA GLU A 219 -7.21 32.34 -13.96
C GLU A 219 -6.50 31.61 -15.10
N MET A 220 -7.26 30.96 -15.99
CA MET A 220 -6.69 30.36 -17.20
C MET A 220 -5.90 31.37 -18.05
N LYS A 221 -6.36 32.63 -18.15
CA LYS A 221 -5.65 33.67 -18.91
C LYS A 221 -4.35 34.07 -18.24
N GLU A 222 -4.29 34.08 -16.92
CA GLU A 222 -3.05 34.38 -16.16
C GLU A 222 -1.92 33.41 -16.52
N HIS A 223 -2.29 32.16 -16.86
CA HIS A 223 -1.36 31.12 -17.32
C HIS A 223 -1.30 30.94 -18.85
N ASN A 224 -1.82 31.90 -19.63
CA ASN A 224 -1.85 31.87 -21.10
C ASN A 224 -2.59 30.64 -21.70
N LEU A 225 -3.56 30.07 -20.97
CA LEU A 225 -4.34 28.93 -21.41
C LEU A 225 -5.57 29.34 -22.23
N LYS A 226 -5.98 28.47 -23.16
CA LYS A 226 -7.15 28.71 -24.04
C LYS A 226 -8.31 27.80 -23.63
N SER A 227 -9.52 28.06 -24.15
CA SER A 227 -10.70 27.24 -23.85
C SER A 227 -10.53 25.74 -24.14
N LYS A 228 -9.70 25.37 -25.13
CA LYS A 228 -9.36 23.97 -25.43
C LYS A 228 -8.59 23.27 -24.31
N ASP A 229 -7.94 24.04 -23.44
CA ASP A 229 -7.12 23.56 -22.32
C ASP A 229 -7.91 23.50 -21.01
N MET A 230 -9.19 23.92 -21.01
CA MET A 230 -10.05 23.99 -19.82
C MET A 230 -10.11 22.68 -19.04
N LYS A 231 -10.28 21.53 -19.72
CA LYS A 231 -10.30 20.23 -19.05
C LYS A 231 -8.98 19.93 -18.34
N LYS A 232 -7.85 20.19 -18.99
CA LYS A 232 -6.51 20.00 -18.40
C LYS A 232 -6.29 20.96 -17.23
N PHE A 233 -6.76 22.20 -17.34
CA PHE A 233 -6.69 23.17 -16.26
C PHE A 233 -7.53 22.74 -15.06
N ILE A 234 -8.75 22.25 -15.27
CA ILE A 234 -9.57 21.71 -14.17
C ILE A 234 -8.84 20.56 -13.46
N GLU A 235 -8.30 19.60 -14.22
CA GLU A 235 -7.66 18.40 -13.67
C GLU A 235 -6.30 18.68 -12.99
N TYR A 236 -5.50 19.61 -13.53
CA TYR A 236 -4.09 19.78 -13.15
C TYR A 236 -3.69 21.20 -12.81
N GLY A 237 -4.50 22.23 -13.08
CA GLY A 237 -4.12 23.64 -12.90
C GLY A 237 -3.76 24.03 -11.47
N TRP A 238 -4.26 23.29 -10.48
CA TRP A 238 -3.88 23.48 -9.07
C TRP A 238 -2.38 23.35 -8.82
N ILE A 239 -1.63 22.65 -9.69
CA ILE A 239 -0.18 22.50 -9.55
C ILE A 239 0.59 23.80 -9.84
N TYR A 240 -0.03 24.81 -10.47
CA TYR A 240 0.60 26.13 -10.62
C TYR A 240 0.91 26.79 -9.28
N SER A 241 0.17 26.46 -8.24
CA SER A 241 0.41 26.94 -6.87
C SER A 241 1.55 26.21 -6.16
N TYR A 242 2.13 25.17 -6.76
CA TYR A 242 3.23 24.41 -6.19
C TYR A 242 4.57 24.95 -6.69
N ASN A 243 5.43 25.36 -5.75
CA ASN A 243 6.70 26.03 -6.06
C ASN A 243 7.70 25.20 -6.88
N LYS A 244 7.56 23.87 -6.94
CA LYS A 244 8.39 22.99 -7.78
C LYS A 244 7.84 22.78 -9.19
N PHE A 245 6.68 23.35 -9.51
CA PHE A 245 6.16 23.37 -10.88
C PHE A 245 6.71 24.60 -11.61
N ASP A 246 7.62 24.39 -12.55
CA ASP A 246 8.15 25.49 -13.37
C ASP A 246 7.37 25.62 -14.69
N GLN A 247 6.46 26.61 -14.74
CA GLN A 247 5.68 26.89 -15.94
C GLN A 247 6.51 27.37 -17.15
N ASN A 248 7.76 27.77 -16.94
CA ASN A 248 8.66 28.22 -18.01
C ASN A 248 9.47 27.07 -18.60
N ASP A 249 9.57 25.94 -17.92
CA ASP A 249 10.23 24.73 -18.40
C ASP A 249 9.23 23.92 -19.27
N PRO A 250 9.50 23.72 -20.57
CA PRO A 250 8.60 23.00 -21.48
C PRO A 250 8.42 21.51 -21.13
N THR A 251 9.24 20.97 -20.22
CA THR A 251 9.11 19.60 -19.71
C THR A 251 8.02 19.48 -18.64
N TYR A 252 7.58 20.59 -18.04
CA TYR A 252 6.43 20.61 -17.14
C TYR A 252 5.14 20.88 -17.93
N LYS A 253 4.15 19.99 -17.80
CA LYS A 253 2.87 20.10 -18.51
C LYS A 253 1.70 19.84 -17.58
N LEU A 254 0.54 20.41 -17.92
CA LEU A 254 -0.74 20.10 -17.28
C LEU A 254 -1.25 18.71 -17.70
N ASN A 255 -0.59 17.67 -17.21
CA ASN A 255 -0.99 16.28 -17.28
C ASN A 255 -0.43 15.52 -16.06
N PHE A 256 -0.81 14.25 -15.91
CA PHE A 256 -0.29 13.45 -14.80
C PHE A 256 1.23 13.23 -14.88
N ARG A 257 1.75 12.67 -15.98
CA ARG A 257 3.15 12.24 -16.08
C ARG A 257 4.17 13.37 -15.99
N ASP A 258 4.01 14.37 -16.85
CA ASP A 258 4.96 15.48 -17.01
C ASP A 258 4.68 16.62 -16.00
N GLY A 259 3.53 16.60 -15.32
CA GLY A 259 3.16 17.57 -14.28
C GLY A 259 3.19 16.96 -12.89
N VAL A 260 2.14 16.23 -12.53
CA VAL A 260 1.92 15.69 -11.18
C VAL A 260 3.02 14.71 -10.76
N GLN A 261 3.26 13.65 -11.53
CA GLN A 261 4.27 12.62 -11.21
C GLN A 261 5.68 13.21 -11.15
N ARG A 262 5.99 14.16 -12.05
CA ARG A 262 7.25 14.90 -12.02
C ARG A 262 7.38 15.77 -10.77
N CYS A 263 6.36 16.53 -10.40
CA CYS A 263 6.33 17.35 -9.20
C CYS A 263 6.42 16.53 -7.90
N ALA A 264 5.91 15.30 -7.91
CA ALA A 264 6.01 14.36 -6.80
C ALA A 264 7.37 13.65 -6.71
N ASP A 265 8.23 13.83 -7.72
CA ASP A 265 9.52 13.15 -7.89
C ASP A 265 9.39 11.61 -7.92
N LEU A 266 8.42 11.11 -8.70
CA LEU A 266 8.10 9.68 -8.83
C LEU A 266 8.12 9.23 -10.30
N ARG A 267 9.03 9.79 -11.10
CA ARG A 267 9.12 9.55 -12.56
C ARG A 267 9.62 8.16 -12.92
N ASP A 268 10.29 7.48 -11.99
CA ASP A 268 10.83 6.14 -12.21
C ASP A 268 9.72 5.12 -12.48
N TYR A 269 8.49 5.39 -12.04
CA TYR A 269 7.30 4.58 -12.32
C TYR A 269 6.61 4.90 -13.66
N SER A 270 7.19 5.75 -14.52
CA SER A 270 6.54 6.21 -15.75
C SER A 270 6.24 5.08 -16.75
N GLU A 271 7.15 4.13 -16.92
CA GLU A 271 6.94 2.98 -17.81
C GLU A 271 5.82 2.06 -17.29
N TRP A 272 5.77 1.82 -15.98
CA TRP A 272 4.74 1.01 -15.37
C TRP A 272 3.37 1.70 -15.43
N TYR A 273 3.34 3.01 -15.24
CA TYR A 273 2.14 3.83 -15.41
C TYR A 273 1.58 3.72 -16.84
N GLU A 274 2.45 3.81 -17.84
CA GLU A 274 2.08 3.66 -19.25
C GLU A 274 1.53 2.26 -19.54
N ALA A 275 2.22 1.21 -19.10
CA ALA A 275 1.75 -0.16 -19.23
C ALA A 275 0.37 -0.38 -18.56
N ALA A 276 0.18 0.13 -17.34
CA ALA A 276 -1.10 0.02 -16.64
C ALA A 276 -2.21 0.83 -17.35
N SER A 277 -1.86 1.95 -17.99
CA SER A 277 -2.79 2.72 -18.81
C SER A 277 -3.22 1.97 -20.07
N GLU A 278 -2.31 1.26 -20.72
CA GLU A 278 -2.65 0.43 -21.88
C GLU A 278 -3.56 -0.75 -21.52
N LEU A 279 -3.42 -1.32 -20.31
CA LEU A 279 -4.31 -2.39 -19.85
C LEU A 279 -5.77 -1.95 -19.80
N SER A 280 -6.00 -0.69 -19.41
CA SER A 280 -7.35 -0.11 -19.32
C SER A 280 -8.04 0.02 -20.69
N HIS A 281 -7.31 -0.20 -21.80
CA HIS A 281 -7.79 -0.10 -23.17
C HIS A 281 -7.87 -1.46 -23.90
N SER A 282 -7.86 -2.59 -23.17
CA SER A 282 -7.96 -3.95 -23.73
C SER A 282 -6.87 -4.25 -24.77
N SER A 283 -5.61 -3.91 -24.45
CA SER A 283 -4.49 -4.13 -25.37
C SER A 283 -4.18 -5.63 -25.57
N ALA A 284 -3.68 -5.98 -26.76
CA ALA A 284 -3.30 -7.36 -27.11
C ALA A 284 -2.19 -7.94 -26.21
N ILE A 285 -1.41 -7.07 -25.57
CA ILE A 285 -0.30 -7.43 -24.67
C ILE A 285 -0.80 -8.30 -23.51
N PHE A 286 -2.03 -8.08 -23.02
CA PHE A 286 -2.50 -8.81 -21.84
C PHE A 286 -3.18 -10.14 -22.16
N PHE A 287 -3.89 -10.26 -23.29
CA PHE A 287 -4.53 -11.52 -23.69
C PHE A 287 -3.54 -12.68 -23.91
N TYR A 288 -2.28 -12.35 -24.21
CA TYR A 288 -1.18 -13.29 -24.41
C TYR A 288 -0.06 -13.12 -23.39
N SER A 289 -0.32 -12.39 -22.30
CA SER A 289 0.69 -12.12 -21.28
C SER A 289 1.06 -13.36 -20.46
N GLN A 290 2.31 -13.40 -20.02
CA GLN A 290 2.77 -14.36 -19.01
C GLN A 290 2.15 -13.99 -17.66
N GLY A 291 1.12 -14.71 -17.21
CA GLY A 291 0.38 -14.38 -15.98
C GLY A 291 1.26 -14.28 -14.73
N GLU A 292 2.32 -15.10 -14.65
CA GLU A 292 3.27 -15.06 -13.54
C GLU A 292 4.13 -13.78 -13.54
N TYR A 293 4.52 -13.27 -14.71
CA TYR A 293 5.25 -12.01 -14.82
C TYR A 293 4.45 -10.85 -14.25
N PHE A 294 3.19 -10.72 -14.69
CA PHE A 294 2.32 -9.64 -14.22
C PHE A 294 1.96 -9.80 -12.75
N LEU A 295 1.83 -11.03 -12.24
CA LEU A 295 1.64 -11.26 -10.81
C LEU A 295 2.82 -10.70 -10.01
N ASN A 296 4.05 -11.07 -10.38
CA ASN A 296 5.25 -10.62 -9.69
C ASN A 296 5.48 -9.11 -9.84
N LEU A 297 5.28 -8.54 -11.03
CA LEU A 297 5.35 -7.10 -11.28
C LEU A 297 4.34 -6.34 -10.41
N THR A 298 3.10 -6.82 -10.33
CA THR A 298 2.04 -6.16 -9.56
C THR A 298 2.32 -6.24 -8.06
N ILE A 299 2.83 -7.38 -7.56
CA ILE A 299 3.21 -7.53 -6.16
C ILE A 299 4.37 -6.61 -5.81
N HIS A 300 5.43 -6.59 -6.62
CA HIS A 300 6.56 -5.69 -6.45
C HIS A 300 6.12 -4.24 -6.43
N GLY A 301 5.42 -3.79 -7.48
CA GLY A 301 4.99 -2.40 -7.54
C GLY A 301 3.95 -2.00 -6.50
N PHE A 302 3.13 -2.95 -6.03
CA PHE A 302 2.26 -2.69 -4.89
C PHE A 302 3.04 -2.43 -3.61
N TYR A 303 4.09 -3.21 -3.33
CA TYR A 303 4.91 -3.01 -2.15
C TYR A 303 5.73 -1.72 -2.20
N ASP A 304 6.19 -1.30 -3.38
CA ASP A 304 6.83 0.02 -3.56
C ASP A 304 5.86 1.15 -3.22
N MET A 305 4.62 1.07 -3.70
CA MET A 305 3.58 2.05 -3.37
C MET A 305 3.19 2.00 -1.89
N LEU A 306 3.18 0.80 -1.29
CA LEU A 306 2.89 0.63 0.13
C LEU A 306 3.96 1.27 1.00
N LEU A 307 5.23 1.22 0.61
CA LEU A 307 6.32 1.92 1.28
C LEU A 307 6.19 3.44 1.17
N LEU A 308 5.88 3.95 -0.02
CA LEU A 308 5.64 5.39 -0.17
C LEU A 308 4.45 5.86 0.67
N LEU A 309 3.38 5.07 0.72
CA LEU A 309 2.22 5.34 1.58
C LEU A 309 2.60 5.29 3.06
N ASP A 310 3.38 4.29 3.46
CA ASP A 310 3.90 4.12 4.83
C ASP A 310 4.68 5.34 5.30
N GLU A 311 5.64 5.80 4.50
CA GLU A 311 6.46 6.97 4.81
C GLU A 311 5.63 8.25 4.89
N LEU A 312 4.75 8.48 3.91
CA LEU A 312 3.86 9.64 3.89
C LEU A 312 2.91 9.65 5.09
N PHE A 313 2.29 8.50 5.38
CA PHE A 313 1.34 8.36 6.49
C PHE A 313 2.03 8.57 7.83
N TYR A 314 3.16 7.90 8.05
CA TYR A 314 3.90 7.98 9.30
C TYR A 314 4.41 9.41 9.55
N SER A 315 4.97 10.06 8.53
CA SER A 315 5.41 11.45 8.65
C SER A 315 4.25 12.39 8.96
N TYR A 316 3.10 12.21 8.31
CA TYR A 316 1.92 13.04 8.57
C TYR A 316 1.35 12.86 9.98
N TYR A 317 1.37 11.62 10.50
CA TYR A 317 0.83 11.26 11.81
C TYR A 317 1.88 11.15 12.93
N GLU A 318 3.12 11.59 12.69
CA GLU A 318 4.24 11.39 13.62
C GLU A 318 3.93 11.86 15.05
N ASP A 319 3.40 13.08 15.18
CA ASP A 319 3.03 13.67 16.47
C ASP A 319 1.90 12.92 17.19
N VAL A 320 1.01 12.28 16.45
CA VAL A 320 -0.09 11.47 17.00
C VAL A 320 0.46 10.12 17.46
N ILE A 321 1.27 9.49 16.62
CA ILE A 321 1.89 8.19 16.89
C ILE A 321 2.82 8.26 18.10
N ASN A 322 3.63 9.31 18.21
CA ASN A 322 4.57 9.50 19.32
C ASN A 322 3.89 9.72 20.67
N LYS A 323 2.58 9.99 20.69
CA LYS A 323 1.76 10.10 21.92
C LYS A 323 1.07 8.79 22.29
N MET A 324 1.12 7.77 21.44
CA MET A 324 0.52 6.46 21.69
C MET A 324 1.33 5.68 22.74
N PRO A 325 0.73 4.65 23.38
CA PRO A 325 1.46 3.78 24.31
C PRO A 325 2.72 3.18 23.66
N GLN A 326 3.81 3.05 24.41
CA GLN A 326 5.08 2.53 23.91
C GLN A 326 4.94 1.17 23.20
N GLN A 327 4.07 0.29 23.71
CA GLN A 327 3.80 -1.00 23.08
C GLN A 327 3.24 -0.85 21.66
N PHE A 328 2.35 0.13 21.42
CA PHE A 328 1.81 0.41 20.10
C PHE A 328 2.91 0.87 19.15
N ILE A 329 3.76 1.80 19.61
CA ILE A 329 4.88 2.33 18.81
C ILE A 329 5.84 1.21 18.41
N THR A 330 6.20 0.33 19.34
CA THR A 330 7.05 -0.84 19.08
C THR A 330 6.39 -1.83 18.12
N ASN A 331 5.09 -2.13 18.29
CA ASN A 331 4.37 -3.04 17.41
C ASN A 331 4.28 -2.48 15.98
N LEU A 332 4.00 -1.18 15.85
CA LEU A 332 3.96 -0.50 14.56
C LEU A 332 5.35 -0.52 13.90
N SER A 333 6.42 -0.22 14.64
CA SER A 333 7.78 -0.25 14.07
C SER A 333 8.18 -1.63 13.58
N TYR A 334 7.78 -2.71 14.28
CA TYR A 334 7.99 -4.07 13.79
C TYR A 334 7.25 -4.35 12.49
N LEU A 335 5.97 -3.98 12.38
CA LEU A 335 5.22 -4.16 11.13
C LEU A 335 5.84 -3.35 9.97
N ARG A 336 6.20 -2.09 10.20
CA ARG A 336 6.81 -1.23 9.19
C ARG A 336 8.14 -1.78 8.69
N ASN A 337 8.98 -2.28 9.59
CA ASN A 337 10.24 -2.93 9.21
C ASN A 337 10.01 -4.18 8.36
N GLU A 338 9.02 -5.01 8.68
CA GLU A 338 8.68 -6.18 7.86
C GLU A 338 8.13 -5.78 6.48
N VAL A 339 7.36 -4.70 6.37
CA VAL A 339 6.89 -4.18 5.08
C VAL A 339 8.07 -3.77 4.20
N LYS A 340 9.09 -3.13 4.80
CA LYS A 340 10.34 -2.78 4.11
C LYS A 340 11.12 -4.00 3.66
N GLU A 341 11.36 -4.95 4.55
CA GLU A 341 12.05 -6.21 4.21
C GLU A 341 11.30 -6.97 3.10
N MET A 342 9.96 -6.94 3.11
CA MET A 342 9.14 -7.56 2.07
C MET A 342 9.30 -6.85 0.72
N ALA A 343 9.26 -5.52 0.69
CA ALA A 343 9.43 -4.75 -0.55
C ALA A 343 10.79 -5.02 -1.20
N GLU A 344 11.88 -4.92 -0.44
CA GLU A 344 13.25 -5.23 -0.89
C GLU A 344 13.33 -6.66 -1.46
N ARG A 345 12.66 -7.62 -0.82
CA ARG A 345 12.59 -8.99 -1.32
C ARG A 345 11.79 -9.13 -2.60
N GLN A 346 10.65 -8.46 -2.74
CA GLN A 346 9.85 -8.55 -3.97
C GLN A 346 10.59 -7.91 -5.16
N GLU A 347 11.33 -6.83 -4.92
CA GLU A 347 12.22 -6.23 -5.90
C GLU A 347 13.32 -7.22 -6.33
N SER A 348 14.06 -7.80 -5.37
CA SER A 348 15.13 -8.78 -5.66
C SER A 348 14.59 -10.01 -6.40
N VAL A 349 13.44 -10.57 -5.98
CA VAL A 349 12.80 -11.70 -6.65
C VAL A 349 12.41 -11.35 -8.09
N PHE A 350 11.83 -10.17 -8.31
CA PHE A 350 11.45 -9.72 -9.65
C PHE A 350 12.67 -9.53 -10.54
N ASN A 351 13.68 -8.80 -10.06
CA ASN A 351 14.89 -8.48 -10.80
C ASN A 351 15.71 -9.72 -11.15
N LYS A 352 15.92 -10.61 -10.18
CA LYS A 352 16.61 -11.89 -10.41
C LYS A 352 15.91 -12.75 -11.44
N LYS A 353 14.56 -12.82 -11.38
CA LYS A 353 13.78 -13.69 -12.25
C LYS A 353 13.70 -13.20 -13.69
N TYR A 354 13.59 -11.89 -13.91
CA TYR A 354 13.29 -11.34 -15.24
C TYR A 354 14.43 -10.55 -15.89
N PHE A 355 15.40 -10.08 -15.10
CA PHE A 355 16.56 -9.33 -15.60
C PHE A 355 17.90 -10.02 -15.30
N GLY A 356 17.92 -11.06 -14.46
CA GLY A 356 19.14 -11.81 -14.12
C GLY A 356 20.15 -10.97 -13.33
N ILE A 357 19.71 -9.89 -12.70
CA ILE A 357 20.52 -9.03 -11.84
C ILE A 357 20.57 -9.70 -10.46
N GLU A 358 21.77 -10.04 -9.98
CA GLU A 358 22.00 -10.43 -8.59
C GLU A 358 22.31 -9.17 -7.78
N ASP A 359 21.83 -9.10 -6.53
CA ASP A 359 22.04 -7.95 -5.64
C ASP A 359 23.55 -7.65 -5.48
N GLY A 360 24.05 -6.57 -6.10
CA GLY A 360 25.40 -6.04 -5.86
C GLY A 360 26.33 -5.79 -7.05
N ASP A 361 25.82 -5.36 -8.22
CA ASP A 361 26.66 -4.76 -9.28
C ASP A 361 26.70 -3.22 -9.22
#